data_AF-A0A7S0I641-F1
#
_entry.id   AF-A0A7S0I641-F1
#
_cell.length_a   1.000
_cell.length_b   1.000
_cell.length_c   1.000
_cell.angle_alpha   90.00
_cell.angle_beta   90.00
_cell.angle_gamma   90.00
#
_symmetry.space_group_name_H-M   'P 1'
#
loop_
_entity.id
_entity.type
_entity.pdbx_description
1 polymer ?
#
loop_
_entity_poly.entity_id
_entity_poly.type
_entity_poly.pdbx_seq_one_letter_code
_entity_poly.pdbx_strand_id
1 'polypeptide(L)'
;AATFLSSPPSNQRVSGGSAGESSSAEPEQQAEDPDTLQAMCQEWIDKLTQFSTVYALASPRTLLCRGRLRLISGSPAEGLKLLRKSQQLAAKMQMPYDEALALQLLSRHTKGSARESQQAA
;
A
#
# COMPACT_ATOMS: atom_id res chain seq x y z
N ALA A 1 -31.34 -22.13 55.91
CA ALA A 1 -30.27 -21.81 56.86
C ALA A 1 -28.92 -22.17 56.23
N ALA A 2 -27.91 -21.33 56.50
CA ALA A 2 -26.48 -21.51 56.24
C ALA A 2 -25.96 -21.39 54.78
N THR A 3 -25.48 -20.20 54.48
CA THR A 3 -24.34 -19.88 53.61
C THR A 3 -23.08 -20.63 54.06
N PHE A 4 -22.29 -21.16 53.13
CA PHE A 4 -20.83 -21.31 53.31
C PHE A 4 -20.11 -21.04 51.99
N LEU A 5 -19.36 -19.93 51.99
CA LEU A 5 -18.28 -19.64 51.05
C LEU A 5 -17.10 -20.56 51.36
N SER A 6 -16.31 -20.98 50.35
CA SER A 6 -14.85 -20.76 50.32
C SER A 6 -14.16 -21.46 49.14
N SER A 7 -13.44 -20.64 48.37
CA SER A 7 -12.20 -20.92 47.61
C SER A 7 -12.26 -21.55 46.19
N PRO A 8 -11.82 -20.82 45.15
CA PRO A 8 -11.40 -21.40 43.87
C PRO A 8 -9.95 -21.92 43.96
N PRO A 9 -9.57 -23.00 43.24
CA PRO A 9 -8.19 -23.46 43.20
C PRO A 9 -7.29 -22.54 42.36
N SER A 10 -6.26 -22.05 43.05
CA SER A 10 -4.99 -21.46 42.63
C SER A 10 -4.69 -21.30 41.13
N ASN A 11 -4.57 -20.04 40.72
CA ASN A 11 -3.79 -19.59 39.57
C ASN A 11 -2.32 -20.03 39.73
N GLN A 12 -1.93 -21.09 39.03
CA GLN A 12 -0.53 -21.43 38.84
C GLN A 12 0.07 -20.47 37.79
N ARG A 13 0.57 -19.32 38.26
CA ARG A 13 1.45 -18.47 37.45
C ARG A 13 2.78 -19.20 37.28
N VAL A 14 3.00 -19.81 36.12
CA VAL A 14 4.34 -20.22 35.71
C VAL A 14 5.12 -18.97 35.32
N SER A 15 5.93 -18.48 36.26
CA SER A 15 7.07 -17.61 35.98
C SER A 15 8.11 -18.42 35.22
N GLY A 16 7.94 -18.51 33.90
CA GLY A 16 8.99 -18.90 32.96
C GLY A 16 9.60 -17.64 32.37
N GLY A 17 10.44 -16.95 33.14
CA GLY A 17 11.28 -15.88 32.63
C GLY A 17 12.31 -16.46 31.67
N SER A 18 12.02 -16.42 30.38
CA SER A 18 13.05 -16.35 29.35
C SER A 18 12.92 -14.96 28.74
N ALA A 19 13.73 -14.04 29.27
CA ALA A 19 14.10 -12.83 28.54
C ALA A 19 14.92 -13.30 27.34
N GLY A 20 14.23 -13.80 26.32
CA GLY A 20 14.79 -13.86 24.98
C GLY A 20 15.03 -12.42 24.58
N GLU A 21 16.29 -12.02 24.55
CA GLU A 21 16.75 -10.85 23.85
C GLU A 21 16.03 -10.82 22.50
N SER A 22 15.04 -9.92 22.38
CA SER A 22 14.52 -9.50 21.10
C SER A 22 15.63 -8.67 20.49
N SER A 23 16.64 -9.38 19.96
CA SER A 23 17.66 -8.81 19.11
C SER A 23 16.90 -8.17 17.96
N SER A 24 16.76 -6.85 18.05
CA SER A 24 16.43 -5.99 16.92
C SER A 24 17.58 -6.09 15.92
N ALA A 25 17.70 -7.23 15.27
CA ALA A 25 18.30 -7.31 13.96
C ALA A 25 17.31 -6.63 13.03
N GLU A 26 17.41 -5.30 12.94
CA GLU A 26 16.94 -4.57 11.78
C GLU A 26 17.51 -5.33 10.58
N PRO A 27 16.68 -5.97 9.74
CA PRO A 27 17.21 -6.68 8.60
C PRO A 27 17.97 -5.65 7.77
N GLU A 28 19.28 -5.86 7.61
CA GLU A 28 20.11 -5.05 6.73
C GLU A 28 19.38 -4.96 5.40
N GLN A 29 18.84 -3.79 5.09
CA GLN A 29 18.09 -3.55 3.86
C GLN A 29 19.09 -3.62 2.71
N GLN A 30 19.35 -4.82 2.20
CA GLN A 30 20.02 -5.00 0.94
C GLN A 30 19.20 -4.25 -0.12
N ALA A 31 19.88 -3.36 -0.84
CA ALA A 31 19.29 -2.65 -1.96
C ALA A 31 18.95 -3.70 -3.03
N GLU A 32 17.70 -4.13 -3.03
CA GLU A 32 17.14 -5.02 -4.04
C GLU A 32 17.33 -4.40 -5.42
N ASP A 33 17.73 -5.23 -6.38
CA ASP A 33 17.89 -4.83 -7.78
C ASP A 33 16.58 -4.22 -8.32
N PRO A 34 16.61 -3.06 -9.02
CA PRO A 34 15.41 -2.42 -9.56
C PRO A 34 14.53 -3.35 -10.40
N ASP A 35 15.11 -4.30 -11.12
CA ASP A 35 14.34 -5.27 -11.92
C ASP A 35 13.54 -6.22 -11.02
N THR A 36 14.12 -6.68 -9.92
CA THR A 36 13.43 -7.45 -8.88
C THR A 36 12.27 -6.66 -8.28
N LEU A 37 12.49 -5.39 -7.94
CA LEU A 37 11.43 -4.52 -7.39
C LEU A 37 10.30 -4.29 -8.39
N GLN A 38 10.62 -4.12 -9.67
CA GLN A 38 9.62 -3.98 -10.73
C GLN A 38 8.81 -5.27 -10.90
N ALA A 39 9.46 -6.43 -10.90
CA ALA A 39 8.79 -7.73 -10.97
C ALA A 39 7.84 -7.94 -9.78
N MET A 40 8.28 -7.60 -8.57
CA MET A 40 7.42 -7.62 -7.38
C MET A 40 6.21 -6.69 -7.54
N CYS A 41 6.42 -5.43 -7.98
CA CYS A 41 5.32 -4.50 -8.20
C CYS A 41 4.28 -5.05 -9.20
N GLN A 42 4.75 -5.71 -10.27
CA GLN A 42 3.88 -6.33 -11.26
C GLN A 42 3.09 -7.50 -10.67
N GLU A 43 3.72 -8.38 -9.89
CA GLU A 43 3.04 -9.49 -9.21
C GLU A 43 1.92 -8.99 -8.28
N TRP A 44 2.19 -7.95 -7.50
CA TRP A 44 1.18 -7.34 -6.61
C TRP A 44 0.02 -6.72 -7.38
N ILE A 45 0.30 -6.07 -8.51
CA ILE A 45 -0.72 -5.55 -9.42
C ILE A 45 -1.57 -6.68 -9.98
N ASP A 46 -0.99 -7.82 -10.32
CA ASP A 46 -1.72 -8.95 -10.89
C ASP A 46 -2.64 -9.58 -9.85
N LYS A 47 -2.18 -9.73 -8.59
CA LYS A 47 -3.04 -10.15 -7.48
C LYS A 47 -4.19 -9.18 -7.26
N LEU A 48 -3.93 -7.87 -7.21
CA LEU A 48 -4.99 -6.85 -7.08
C LEU A 48 -5.97 -6.88 -8.26
N THR A 49 -5.47 -7.18 -9.46
CA THR A 49 -6.32 -7.34 -10.65
C THR A 49 -7.26 -8.53 -10.48
N GLN A 50 -6.78 -9.67 -10.00
CA GLN A 50 -7.62 -10.82 -9.70
C GLN A 50 -8.70 -10.47 -8.67
N PHE A 51 -8.33 -9.80 -7.56
CA PHE A 51 -9.30 -9.33 -6.57
C PHE A 51 -10.35 -8.38 -7.16
N SER A 52 -9.95 -7.50 -8.08
CA SER A 52 -10.88 -6.54 -8.70
C SER A 52 -11.94 -7.18 -9.59
N THR A 53 -11.77 -8.44 -9.99
CA THR A 53 -12.80 -9.18 -10.74
C THR A 53 -13.98 -9.59 -9.86
N VAL A 54 -13.72 -9.83 -8.56
CA VAL A 54 -14.74 -10.22 -7.58
C VAL A 54 -15.24 -9.00 -6.81
N TYR A 55 -14.33 -8.12 -6.40
CA TYR A 55 -14.62 -6.95 -5.58
C TYR A 55 -14.32 -5.68 -6.37
N ALA A 56 -15.37 -5.06 -6.91
CA ALA A 56 -15.25 -3.83 -7.69
C ALA A 56 -14.46 -2.72 -6.96
N LEU A 57 -14.52 -2.68 -5.63
CA LEU A 57 -13.81 -1.74 -4.75
C LEU A 57 -12.27 -1.80 -4.90
N ALA A 58 -11.71 -2.92 -5.37
CA ALA A 58 -10.28 -3.02 -5.63
C ALA A 58 -9.85 -2.33 -6.95
N SER A 59 -10.78 -2.09 -7.87
CA SER A 59 -10.49 -1.53 -9.21
C SER A 59 -9.77 -0.19 -9.20
N PRO A 60 -10.14 0.83 -8.40
CA PRO A 60 -9.40 2.08 -8.36
C PRO A 60 -7.97 1.85 -7.89
N ARG A 61 -7.77 1.04 -6.83
CA ARG A 61 -6.43 0.74 -6.32
C ARG A 61 -5.55 0.04 -7.35
N THR A 62 -6.10 -0.93 -8.08
CA THR A 62 -5.39 -1.61 -9.17
C THR A 62 -4.94 -0.64 -10.25
N LEU A 63 -5.82 0.28 -10.67
CA LEU A 63 -5.50 1.31 -11.66
C LEU A 63 -4.44 2.29 -11.15
N LEU A 64 -4.51 2.67 -9.86
CA LEU A 64 -3.54 3.55 -9.21
C LEU A 64 -2.14 2.94 -9.21
N CYS A 65 -2.01 1.68 -8.76
CA CYS A 65 -0.73 0.96 -8.73
C CYS A 65 -0.15 0.80 -10.14
N ARG A 66 -0.97 0.41 -11.13
CA ARG A 66 -0.55 0.33 -12.54
C ARG A 66 -0.09 1.67 -13.09
N GLY A 67 -0.84 2.74 -12.81
CA GLY A 67 -0.49 4.09 -13.25
C GLY A 67 0.85 4.54 -12.69
N ARG A 68 1.09 4.27 -11.39
CA ARG A 68 2.36 4.60 -10.72
C ARG A 68 3.53 3.80 -11.28
N LEU A 69 3.36 2.49 -11.53
CA LEU A 69 4.41 1.68 -12.14
C LEU A 69 4.78 2.23 -13.52
N ARG A 70 3.79 2.54 -14.37
CA ARG A 70 4.04 3.12 -15.70
C ARG A 70 4.77 4.47 -15.65
N LEU A 71 4.49 5.30 -14.64
CA LEU A 71 5.22 6.56 -14.44
C LEU A 71 6.69 6.32 -14.12
N ILE A 72 7.00 5.33 -13.29
CA ILE A 72 8.39 5.01 -12.89
C ILE A 72 9.13 4.30 -14.03
N SER A 73 8.44 3.44 -14.79
CA SER A 73 9.00 2.72 -15.95
C SER A 73 9.11 3.57 -17.23
N GLY A 74 9.03 4.90 -17.15
CA GLY A 74 9.26 5.79 -18.30
C GLY A 74 8.10 5.92 -19.31
N SER A 75 6.88 5.49 -18.95
CA SER A 75 5.68 5.59 -19.79
C SER A 75 4.65 6.58 -19.20
N PRO A 76 4.96 7.88 -19.11
CA PRO A 76 4.16 8.82 -18.32
C PRO A 76 2.76 9.06 -18.89
N ALA A 77 2.60 9.08 -20.22
CA ALA A 77 1.29 9.29 -20.84
C ALA A 77 0.27 8.19 -20.45
N GLU A 78 0.71 6.93 -20.50
CA GLU A 78 -0.10 5.79 -20.06
C GLU A 78 -0.37 5.83 -18.56
N GLY A 79 0.66 6.14 -17.78
CA GLY A 79 0.56 6.27 -16.33
C GLY A 79 -0.48 7.32 -15.92
N LEU A 80 -0.42 8.51 -16.50
CA LEU A 80 -1.39 9.58 -16.26
C LEU A 80 -2.81 9.20 -16.69
N LYS A 81 -2.97 8.50 -17.82
CA LYS A 81 -4.28 8.00 -18.27
C LYS A 81 -4.88 7.04 -17.22
N LEU A 82 -4.08 6.12 -16.70
CA LEU A 82 -4.50 5.17 -15.66
C LEU A 82 -4.86 5.87 -14.35
N LEU A 83 -4.06 6.86 -13.91
CA LEU A 83 -4.35 7.64 -12.72
C LEU A 83 -5.66 8.44 -12.84
N ARG A 84 -5.95 9.05 -14.00
CA ARG A 84 -7.24 9.72 -14.24
C ARG A 84 -8.41 8.74 -14.15
N LYS A 85 -8.26 7.54 -14.74
CA LYS A 85 -9.29 6.50 -14.66
C LYS A 85 -9.50 6.03 -13.21
N SER A 86 -8.42 5.88 -12.45
CA SER A 86 -8.49 5.56 -11.01
C SER A 86 -9.26 6.64 -10.23
N GLN A 87 -8.94 7.92 -10.45
CA GLN A 87 -9.60 9.04 -9.78
C GLN A 87 -11.11 9.04 -10.07
N GLN A 88 -11.49 8.95 -11.34
CA GLN A 88 -12.90 8.94 -11.75
C GLN A 88 -13.68 7.78 -11.14
N LEU A 89 -13.07 6.59 -11.09
CA LEU A 89 -13.71 5.40 -10.55
C LEU A 89 -13.83 5.48 -9.02
N ALA A 90 -12.79 5.93 -8.33
CA ALA A 90 -12.82 6.18 -6.88
C ALA A 90 -13.89 7.21 -6.50
N ALA A 91 -14.00 8.32 -7.25
CA ALA A 91 -15.04 9.34 -7.04
C ALA A 91 -16.45 8.75 -7.22
N LYS A 92 -16.67 7.99 -8.30
CA LYS A 92 -17.96 7.32 -8.55
C LYS A 92 -18.35 6.34 -7.44
N MET A 93 -17.36 5.66 -6.87
CA MET A 93 -17.54 4.69 -5.78
C MET A 93 -17.53 5.33 -4.39
N GLN A 94 -17.44 6.67 -4.29
CA GLN A 94 -17.35 7.40 -3.03
C GLN A 94 -16.20 6.90 -2.14
N MET A 95 -15.02 6.71 -2.75
CA MET A 95 -13.78 6.31 -2.09
C MET A 95 -12.85 7.53 -1.95
N PRO A 96 -13.08 8.43 -0.96
CA PRO A 96 -12.40 9.72 -0.90
C PRO A 96 -10.89 9.59 -0.70
N TYR A 97 -10.44 8.56 0.01
CA TYR A 97 -9.01 8.31 0.23
C TYR A 97 -8.28 7.97 -1.08
N ASP A 98 -8.80 7.00 -1.85
CA ASP A 98 -8.19 6.61 -3.13
C ASP A 98 -8.32 7.70 -4.19
N GLU A 99 -9.42 8.47 -4.17
CA GLU A 99 -9.56 9.66 -5.01
C GLU A 99 -8.47 10.69 -4.70
N ALA A 100 -8.30 11.05 -3.42
CA ALA A 100 -7.29 12.01 -2.99
C ALA A 100 -5.87 11.55 -3.34
N LEU A 101 -5.57 10.26 -3.20
CA LEU A 101 -4.27 9.70 -3.56
C LEU A 101 -4.00 9.80 -5.08
N ALA A 102 -5.01 9.50 -5.90
CA ALA A 102 -4.89 9.64 -7.36
C ALA A 102 -4.68 11.11 -7.76
N LEU A 103 -5.42 12.04 -7.15
CA LEU A 103 -5.27 13.49 -7.37
C LEU A 103 -3.89 14.00 -6.93
N GLN A 104 -3.39 13.55 -5.78
CA GLN A 104 -2.05 13.90 -5.31
C GLN A 104 -1.00 13.48 -6.35
N LEU A 105 -1.05 12.23 -6.84
CA LEU A 105 -0.12 11.75 -7.86
C LEU A 105 -0.24 12.54 -9.16
N LEU A 106 -1.46 12.77 -9.67
CA LEU A 106 -1.69 13.58 -10.86
C LEU A 106 -1.07 14.98 -10.71
N SER A 107 -1.29 15.65 -9.57
CA SER A 107 -0.79 17.00 -9.32
C SER A 107 0.74 17.09 -9.31
N ARG A 108 1.44 16.04 -8.89
CA ARG A 108 2.91 15.97 -8.89
C ARG A 108 3.47 15.95 -10.32
N HIS A 109 2.78 15.25 -11.22
CA HIS A 109 3.23 15.07 -12.59
C HIS A 109 2.73 16.15 -13.57
N THR A 110 1.69 16.92 -13.22
CA THR A 110 1.30 18.10 -14.01
C THR A 110 2.16 19.32 -13.74
N LYS A 111 2.62 19.52 -12.49
CA LYS A 111 3.49 20.66 -12.12
C LYS A 111 4.95 20.47 -12.54
N GLY A 112 5.40 19.22 -12.74
CA GLY A 112 6.78 18.91 -13.16
C GLY A 112 7.13 19.42 -14.57
N SER A 113 6.17 19.44 -15.50
CA SER A 113 6.37 19.97 -16.86
C SER A 113 6.78 21.45 -16.88
N ALA A 114 6.43 22.24 -15.86
CA ALA A 114 6.82 23.64 -15.78
C ALA A 114 8.27 23.85 -15.28
N ARG A 115 8.88 22.86 -14.62
CA ARG A 115 10.23 22.97 -14.06
C ARG A 115 11.33 22.69 -15.08
N GLU A 116 11.12 21.76 -16.00
CA GLU A 116 12.09 21.44 -17.06
C GLU A 116 12.23 22.59 -18.08
N SER A 117 11.14 23.31 -18.36
CA SER A 117 11.17 24.49 -19.25
C SER A 117 11.88 25.71 -18.65
N GLN A 118 12.11 25.74 -17.33
CA GLN A 118 12.78 26.85 -16.63
C GLN A 118 14.27 26.58 -16.34
N GLN A 119 14.75 25.35 -16.53
CA GLN A 119 16.18 25.00 -16.40
C GLN A 119 16.92 24.91 -17.75
N ALA A 120 16.20 25.01 -18.87
CA ALA A 120 16.75 25.00 -20.23
C ALA A 120 16.82 26.39 -20.88
N ALA A 121 16.69 27.46 -20.08
CA ALA A 121 16.84 28.87 -20.49
C ALA A 121 17.89 29.55 -19.62
#